data_AF-A0A1G7ZMV2-F1
#
_entry.id   AF-A0A1G7ZMV2-F1
#
_cell.length_a   1.000
_cell.length_b   1.000
_cell.length_c   1.000
_cell.angle_alpha   90.00
_cell.angle_beta   90.00
_cell.angle_gamma   90.00
#
_symmetry.space_group_name_H-M   'P 1'
#
loop_
_entity.id
_entity.type
_entity.pdbx_description
1 polymer ?
#
loop_
_entity_poly.entity_id
_entity_poly.type
_entity_poly.pdbx_seq_one_letter_code
_entity_poly.pdbx_strand_id
1 'polypeptide(L)' 'MSSFSFVADTNFLIDVHQGLEKTESFLDGTAIVSVISEIELLGWHLLSYCCYFKVSSNTVSYI' A
#
# COMPACT_ATOMS: atom_id res chain seq x y z
N MET A 1 12.09 -1.28 -24.55
CA MET A 1 11.27 -1.94 -23.52
C MET A 1 10.23 -0.93 -23.08
N SER A 2 8.95 -1.23 -23.29
CA SER A 2 7.86 -0.38 -22.83
C SER A 2 7.68 -0.64 -21.34
N SER A 3 8.34 0.14 -20.48
CA SER A 3 8.02 0.14 -19.05
C SER A 3 6.59 0.63 -18.90
N PHE A 4 5.68 -0.27 -18.53
CA PHE A 4 4.31 0.11 -18.22
C PHE A 4 4.30 0.72 -16.82
N SER A 5 3.58 1.82 -16.66
CA SER A 5 3.36 2.45 -15.37
C SER A 5 1.99 2.05 -14.84
N PHE A 6 1.90 1.73 -13.56
CA PHE A 6 0.64 1.39 -12.90
C PHE A 6 0.55 2.08 -11.54
N VAL A 7 -0.67 2.35 -11.10
CA VAL A 7 -0.91 2.88 -9.75
C VAL A 7 -0.96 1.70 -8.79
N ALA A 8 -0.02 1.65 -7.87
CA ALA A 8 0.04 0.61 -6.85
C ALA A 8 -0.82 1.00 -5.65
N ASP A 9 -1.71 0.11 -5.24
CA ASP A 9 -2.46 0.25 -4.00
C ASP A 9 -1.67 -0.33 -2.81
N THR A 10 -2.18 -0.07 -1.61
CA THR A 10 -1.56 -0.49 -0.35
C THR A 10 -1.43 -2.02 -0.23
N ASN A 11 -2.42 -2.77 -0.71
CA ASN A 11 -2.40 -4.24 -0.63
C ASN A 11 -1.31 -4.81 -1.53
N PHE A 12 -1.16 -4.30 -2.75
CA PHE A 12 -0.08 -4.68 -3.65
C PHE A 12 1.29 -4.43 -3.02
N LEU A 13 1.49 -3.27 -2.38
CA LEU A 13 2.75 -2.96 -1.71
C LEU A 13 3.04 -3.90 -0.52
N ILE A 14 2.01 -4.30 0.22
CA ILE A 14 2.12 -5.32 1.27
C ILE A 14 2.48 -6.68 0.67
N ASP A 15 1.83 -7.07 -0.43
CA ASP A 15 2.07 -8.34 -1.11
C ASP A 15 3.51 -8.43 -1.65
N VAL A 16 4.03 -7.33 -2.18
CA VAL A 16 5.44 -7.19 -2.59
C VAL A 16 6.37 -7.32 -1.39
N HIS A 17 6.05 -6.65 -0.27
CA HIS A 17 6.84 -6.77 0.97
C HIS A 17 6.86 -8.20 1.52
N GLN A 18 5.76 -8.93 1.39
CA GLN A 18 5.63 -10.33 1.81
C GLN A 18 6.25 -11.33 0.83
N GLY A 19 6.72 -10.88 -0.34
CA GLY A 19 7.34 -11.73 -1.35
C GLY A 19 6.38 -12.70 -2.02
N LEU A 20 5.11 -12.32 -2.21
CA LEU A 20 4.12 -13.18 -2.84
C LEU A 20 4.30 -13.25 -4.37
N GLU A 21 4.34 -14.46 -4.93
CA GLU A 21 4.60 -14.74 -6.36
C GLU A 21 3.65 -13.99 -7.32
N LYS A 22 2.42 -13.70 -6.89
CA LYS A 22 1.43 -12.94 -7.69
C LYS A 22 1.91 -11.53 -8.09
N THR A 23 2.94 -11.00 -7.42
CA THR A 23 3.48 -9.66 -7.67
C THR A 23 4.64 -9.64 -8.67
N GLU A 24 5.21 -10.81 -9.01
CA GLU A 24 6.43 -10.90 -9.82
C GLU A 24 6.28 -10.24 -11.20
N SER A 25 5.17 -10.50 -11.89
CA SER A 25 4.87 -9.94 -13.20
C SER A 25 4.80 -8.40 -13.23
N PHE A 26 4.68 -7.77 -12.06
CA PHE A 26 4.58 -6.32 -11.90
C PHE A 26 5.89 -5.65 -11.46
N LEU A 27 6.92 -6.44 -11.12
CA LEU A 27 8.22 -5.91 -10.68
C LEU A 27 9.02 -5.25 -11.82
N ASP A 28 8.77 -5.65 -13.06
CA ASP A 28 9.38 -5.05 -14.25
C ASP A 28 8.71 -3.71 -14.67
N GLY A 29 7.61 -3.34 -14.01
CA GLY A 29 6.85 -2.12 -14.25
C GLY A 29 7.26 -0.97 -13.33
N THR A 30 6.84 0.25 -13.68
CA THR A 30 7.03 1.43 -12.81
C THR A 30 5.79 1.62 -11.94
N ALA A 31 5.90 1.27 -10.65
CA ALA A 31 4.83 1.52 -9.68
C ALA A 31 4.78 3.00 -9.29
N ILE A 32 3.60 3.61 -9.45
CA ILE A 32 3.29 4.95 -8.96
C ILE A 32 2.48 4.78 -7.67
N VAL A 33 3.00 5.30 -6.56
CA VAL A 33 2.34 5.22 -5.24
C VAL A 33 1.66 6.54 -4.93
N SER A 34 0.42 6.47 -4.44
CA SER A 34 -0.31 7.64 -3.95
C SER A 34 0.09 7.96 -2.52
N VAL A 35 0.11 9.26 -2.16
CA VAL A 35 0.30 9.73 -0.78
C VAL A 35 -0.70 9.07 0.20
N ILE A 36 -1.91 8.74 -0.28
CA ILE A 36 -2.91 8.05 0.55
C ILE A 36 -2.42 6.64 0.92
N SER A 37 -1.87 5.90 -0.05
CA SER A 37 -1.36 4.55 0.17
C SER A 37 -0.14 4.55 1.10
N GLU A 38 0.70 5.58 1.04
CA GLU A 38 1.80 5.77 2.01
C GLU A 38 1.27 5.98 3.44
N ILE A 39 0.23 6.79 3.61
CA ILE A 39 -0.42 7.01 4.91
C ILE A 39 -1.04 5.70 5.43
N GLU A 40 -1.69 4.92 4.55
CA GLU A 40 -2.26 3.62 4.91
C GLU A 40 -1.19 2.62 5.35
N LEU A 41 -0.01 2.60 4.70
CA LEU A 41 1.13 1.77 5.10
C LEU A 41 1.72 2.18 6.45
N LEU A 42 1.83 3.48 6.72
CA LEU A 42 2.24 3.99 8.04
C LEU A 42 1.23 3.60 9.12
N GLY A 43 -0.07 3.68 8.82
CA GLY A 43 -1.14 3.18 9.66
C GLY A 43 -1.06 1.67 9.89
N TRP A 44 -0.74 0.87 8.87
CA TRP A 44 -0.56 -0.58 8.96
C TRP A 44 0.56 -0.98 9.93
N HIS A 45 1.69 -0.28 9.91
CA HIS A 45 2.76 -0.53 10.87
C HIS A 45 2.35 -0.20 12.32
N LEU A 46 1.53 0.83 12.52
CA LEU A 46 1.00 1.23 13.84
C LEU A 46 -0.12 0.29 14.35
N LEU A 47 -0.93 -0.24 13.43
CA LEU A 47 -1.97 -1.25 13.70
C LEU A 47 -1.42 -2.55 14.29
N SER A 48 -0.17 -2.91 13.99
CA SER A 48 0.49 -4.07 14.58
C SER A 48 0.83 -3.90 16.07
N TYR A 49 0.80 -2.67 16.61
CA TYR A 49 1.21 -2.39 17.99
C TYR A 49 0.14 -1.68 18.86
N CYS A 50 -0.82 -0.93 18.30
CA CYS A 50 -1.95 -0.41 19.08
C CYS A 50 -3.06 0.21 18.21
N CYS A 51 -4.30 -0.28 18.37
CA CYS A 51 -5.60 0.30 17.94
C CYS A 51 -5.87 0.60 16.45
N TYR A 52 -7.09 0.29 16.01
CA TYR A 52 -7.53 0.28 14.61
C TYR A 52 -7.60 1.67 13.97
N PHE A 53 -6.60 2.07 13.19
CA PHE A 53 -6.67 3.26 12.31
C PHE A 53 -7.62 2.98 11.13
N LYS A 54 -8.77 3.66 11.08
CA LYS A 54 -9.71 3.61 9.94
C LYS A 54 -9.67 4.95 9.22
N VAL A 55 -9.02 5.01 8.07
CA VAL A 55 -9.08 6.17 7.18
C VAL A 55 -10.37 6.06 6.37
N SER A 56 -11.37 6.87 6.72
CA SER A 56 -12.56 7.12 5.90
C SER A 56 -12.39 8.49 5.25
N SER A 57 -12.83 8.63 3.99
CA SER A 57 -12.45 9.67 3.02
C SER A 57 -12.61 11.15 3.42
N ASN A 58 -12.93 11.50 4.68
CA ASN A 58 -12.91 12.88 5.19
C ASN A 58 -12.81 13.01 6.71
N THR A 59 -12.39 11.98 7.47
CA THR A 59 -12.26 12.13 8.94
C THR A 59 -11.27 11.12 9.51
N VAL A 60 -10.29 11.63 10.27
CA VAL A 60 -9.41 10.82 11.10
C VAL A 60 -10.08 10.67 12.47
N SER A 61 -10.48 9.45 12.81
CA SER A 61 -11.10 9.14 14.10
C SER A 61 -10.29 8.07 14.81
N TYR A 62 -9.99 8.31 16.08
CA TYR A 62 -9.39 7.34 16.99
C TYR A 62 -10.50 6.46 17.58
N ILE A 63 -10.31 5.13 17.58
CA ILE A 63 -11.13 4.16 18.34
C ILE A 63 -10.21 3.49 19.36
#